data_AF-A0AAD3VRH7-F1
#
_entry.id   AF-A0AAD3VRH7-F1
#
_cell.length_a   1.000
_cell.length_b   1.000
_cell.length_c   1.000
_cell.angle_alpha   90.00
_cell.angle_beta   90.00
_cell.angle_gamma   90.00
#
_symmetry.space_group_name_H-M   'P 1'
#
loop_
_entity.id
_entity.type
_entity.pdbx_description
1 polymer ?
#
loop_
_entity_poly.entity_id
_entity_poly.type
_entity_poly.pdbx_seq_one_letter_code
_entity_poly.pdbx_strand_id
1 'polypeptide(L)'
;MERWVAALIMMGAYLALALVIGILAGRKRDFFSLEEFTIAHRDLALFIMWFMMGGTIFSAFAFLGGPGWAFSRGAASYYVLGYCALGLLPWYVIGPKTSRIGEKHSL
;
A
#
# COMPACT_ATOMS: atom_id res chain seq x y z
N MET A 1 -29.96 12.52 12.11
CA MET A 1 -28.89 11.63 12.62
C MET A 1 -27.73 12.52 13.02
N GLU A 2 -27.19 12.31 14.22
CA GLU A 2 -26.01 13.06 14.68
C GLU A 2 -24.80 12.81 13.77
N ARG A 3 -23.99 13.84 13.53
CA ARG A 3 -22.86 13.76 12.59
C ARG A 3 -21.84 12.69 12.97
N TRP A 4 -21.58 12.53 14.27
CA TRP A 4 -20.65 11.52 14.78
C TRP A 4 -21.18 10.09 14.58
N VAL A 5 -22.50 9.89 14.66
CA VAL A 5 -23.15 8.60 14.36
C VAL A 5 -22.98 8.26 12.89
N ALA A 6 -23.23 9.22 12.00
CA ALA A 6 -23.01 9.03 10.57
C ALA A 6 -21.55 8.66 10.26
N ALA A 7 -20.58 9.34 10.90
CA ALA A 7 -19.16 9.04 10.74
C ALA A 7 -18.80 7.61 11.20
N LEU A 8 -19.28 7.18 12.37
CA LEU A 8 -19.05 5.82 12.87
C LEU A 8 -19.66 4.76 11.94
N ILE A 9 -20.85 5.00 11.41
CA ILE A 9 -21.50 4.09 10.45
C ILE A 9 -20.65 3.97 9.18
N MET A 10 -20.19 5.08 8.62
CA MET A 10 -19.35 5.07 7.41
C MET A 10 -18.02 4.35 7.64
N MET A 11 -17.34 4.61 8.76
CA MET A 11 -16.09 3.92 9.11
C MET A 11 -16.31 2.43 9.32
N GLY A 12 -17.35 2.05 10.07
CA GLY A 12 -17.69 0.65 10.32
C GLY A 12 -18.04 -0.10 9.02
N ALA A 13 -18.82 0.52 8.15
CA ALA A 13 -19.17 -0.04 6.84
C ALA A 13 -17.93 -0.25 5.95
N TYR A 14 -17.02 0.73 5.92
CA TYR A 14 -15.76 0.62 5.18
C TYR A 14 -14.88 -0.52 5.71
N LEU A 15 -14.71 -0.63 7.03
CA LEU A 15 -13.91 -1.70 7.64
C LEU A 15 -14.53 -3.08 7.37
N ALA A 16 -15.86 -3.21 7.49
CA ALA A 16 -16.56 -4.45 7.17
C ALA A 16 -16.38 -4.82 5.69
N LEU A 17 -16.50 -3.85 4.77
CA LEU A 17 -16.29 -4.07 3.35
C LEU A 17 -14.84 -4.53 3.07
N ALA A 18 -13.85 -3.84 3.62
CA ALA A 18 -12.44 -4.19 3.46
C ALA A 18 -12.13 -5.61 3.98
N LEU A 19 -12.70 -5.97 5.14
CA LEU A 19 -12.57 -7.32 5.72
C LEU A 19 -13.21 -8.37 4.82
N VAL A 20 -14.44 -8.14 4.34
CA VAL A 20 -15.14 -9.06 3.45
C VAL A 20 -14.34 -9.28 2.16
N ILE A 21 -13.84 -8.21 1.55
CA ILE A 21 -12.99 -8.30 0.35
C ILE A 21 -11.73 -9.14 0.64
N GLY A 22 -11.06 -8.90 1.77
CA GLY A 22 -9.86 -9.66 2.17
C GLY A 22 -10.15 -11.15 2.36
N ILE A 23 -11.24 -11.50 3.04
CA ILE A 23 -11.67 -12.90 3.23
C ILE A 23 -12.00 -13.56 1.88
N LEU A 24 -12.73 -12.86 1.01
CA LEU A 24 -13.10 -13.37 -0.31
C LEU A 24 -11.88 -13.57 -1.21
N ALA A 25 -10.90 -12.67 -1.14
CA ALA A 25 -9.64 -12.78 -1.88
C ALA A 25 -8.82 -14.01 -1.44
N GLY A 26 -8.79 -14.31 -0.13
CA GLY A 26 -8.06 -15.48 0.39
C GLY A 26 -8.76 -16.83 0.18
N ARG A 27 -10.08 -16.87 0.00
CA ARG A 27 -10.87 -18.11 0.04
C ARG A 27 -10.52 -19.16 -1.05
N LYS A 28 -9.93 -18.74 -2.16
CA LYS A 28 -9.58 -19.63 -3.30
C LYS A 28 -8.07 -19.79 -3.50
N ARG A 29 -7.28 -19.34 -2.52
CA ARG A 29 -5.81 -19.28 -2.58
C ARG A 29 -5.23 -20.39 -1.70
N ASP A 30 -4.06 -20.89 -2.05
CA ASP A 30 -3.42 -21.96 -1.29
C ASP A 30 -2.71 -21.38 -0.05
N PHE A 31 -3.36 -21.47 1.11
CA PHE A 31 -2.88 -20.87 2.36
C PHE A 31 -1.53 -21.40 2.85
N PHE A 32 -1.13 -22.61 2.44
CA PHE A 32 0.12 -23.24 2.88
C PHE A 32 1.25 -23.10 1.85
N SER A 33 0.99 -22.47 0.70
CA SER A 33 2.00 -22.23 -0.32
C SER A 33 2.81 -20.97 0.01
N LEU A 34 4.12 -21.13 0.15
CA LEU A 34 5.04 -20.00 0.32
C LEU A 34 5.00 -19.07 -0.91
N GLU A 35 4.89 -19.64 -2.11
CA GLU A 35 4.84 -18.90 -3.37
C GLU A 35 3.57 -18.03 -3.48
N GLU A 36 2.42 -18.58 -3.07
CA GLU A 36 1.17 -17.81 -3.00
C GLU A 36 1.30 -16.64 -2.02
N PHE A 37 1.94 -16.86 -0.87
CA PHE A 37 2.13 -15.82 0.14
C PHE A 37 3.14 -14.74 -0.28
N THR A 38 4.25 -15.11 -0.95
CA THR A 38 5.33 -14.17 -1.27
C THR A 38 5.11 -13.43 -2.59
N ILE A 39 4.58 -14.09 -3.61
CA ILE A 39 4.43 -13.53 -4.97
C ILE A 39 3.05 -13.72 -5.60
N ALA A 40 2.08 -14.28 -4.87
CA ALA A 40 0.72 -14.46 -5.36
C ALA A 40 0.67 -15.19 -6.71
N HIS A 41 1.49 -16.24 -6.87
CA HIS A 41 1.71 -17.01 -8.11
C HIS A 41 2.13 -16.20 -9.35
N ARG A 42 2.62 -14.96 -9.16
CA ARG A 42 2.94 -14.02 -10.25
C ARG A 42 1.72 -13.66 -11.12
N ASP A 43 0.52 -13.97 -10.65
CA ASP A 43 -0.75 -13.75 -11.36
C ASP A 43 -1.37 -12.38 -11.04
N LEU A 44 -0.69 -11.54 -10.25
CA LEU A 44 -1.19 -10.23 -9.88
C LEU A 44 -1.20 -9.29 -11.09
N ALA A 45 -2.38 -8.99 -11.62
CA ALA A 45 -2.54 -8.06 -12.72
C ALA A 45 -1.91 -6.70 -12.39
N LEU A 46 -1.29 -6.06 -13.40
CA LEU A 46 -0.64 -4.75 -13.27
C LEU A 46 -1.51 -3.71 -12.58
N PHE A 47 -2.82 -3.69 -12.90
CA PHE A 47 -3.77 -2.77 -12.29
C PHE A 47 -3.90 -2.98 -10.77
N ILE A 48 -4.01 -4.23 -10.31
CA ILE A 48 -4.10 -4.55 -8.88
C ILE A 48 -2.78 -4.19 -8.19
N MET A 49 -1.65 -4.55 -8.82
CA MET A 49 -0.32 -4.23 -8.31
C MET A 49 -0.11 -2.71 -8.13
N TRP A 50 -0.60 -1.90 -9.06
CA TRP A 50 -0.54 -0.44 -8.99
C TRP A 50 -1.26 0.11 -7.76
N PHE A 51 -2.50 -0.34 -7.52
CA PHE A 51 -3.26 0.07 -6.33
C PHE A 51 -2.63 -0.44 -5.03
N MET A 52 -2.10 -1.66 -5.02
CA MET A 52 -1.41 -2.24 -3.86
C MET A 52 -0.16 -1.44 -3.50
N MET A 53 0.64 -1.07 -4.51
CA MET A 53 1.84 -0.27 -4.30
C MET A 53 1.49 1.15 -3.82
N GLY A 54 0.48 1.78 -4.42
CA GLY A 54 -0.04 3.07 -3.96
C GLY A 54 -0.52 3.02 -2.51
N GLY A 55 -1.30 2.00 -2.15
CA GLY A 55 -1.80 1.79 -0.78
C GLY A 55 -0.68 1.57 0.25
N THR A 56 0.45 1.02 -0.18
CA THR A 56 1.63 0.83 0.69
C THR A 56 2.42 2.13 0.86
N ILE A 57 2.50 2.95 -0.19
CA ILE A 57 3.22 4.24 -0.17
C ILE A 57 2.45 5.28 0.65
N PHE A 58 1.12 5.34 0.49
CA PHE A 58 0.27 6.32 1.17
C PHE A 58 -0.19 5.81 2.54
N SER A 59 0.45 6.30 3.60
CA SER A 59 0.12 5.97 4.98
C SER A 59 -0.48 7.15 5.75
N ALA A 60 -0.78 6.96 7.03
CA ALA A 60 -1.21 8.03 7.93
C ALA A 60 -0.23 9.21 7.96
N PHE A 61 1.07 8.98 7.71
CA PHE A 61 2.05 10.06 7.57
C PHE A 61 1.72 10.98 6.40
N ALA A 62 1.33 10.43 5.24
CA ALA A 62 1.02 11.23 4.06
C ALA A 62 -0.22 12.13 4.27
N PHE A 63 -1.22 11.64 5.00
CA PHE A 63 -2.48 12.36 5.22
C PHE A 63 -2.48 13.30 6.42
N LEU A 64 -1.81 12.93 7.52
CA LEU A 64 -1.81 13.71 8.77
C LEU A 64 -0.44 14.34 9.05
N GLY A 65 0.63 13.56 8.89
CA GLY A 65 2.00 13.99 9.19
C GLY A 65 2.49 15.11 8.27
N GLY A 66 2.42 14.89 6.96
CA GLY A 66 2.87 15.85 5.94
C GLY A 66 2.17 17.21 6.05
N PRO A 67 0.81 17.26 6.01
CA PRO A 67 0.08 18.49 6.19
C PRO A 67 0.30 19.14 7.56
N GLY A 68 0.39 18.36 8.65
CA GLY A 68 0.70 18.88 9.98
C GLY A 68 2.09 19.54 10.05
N TRP A 69 3.08 18.96 9.36
CA TRP A 69 4.41 19.53 9.23
C TRP A 69 4.41 20.82 8.39
N ALA A 70 3.67 20.84 7.28
CA ALA A 70 3.45 22.04 6.47
C ALA A 70 2.76 23.16 7.24
N PHE A 71 1.73 22.84 8.03
CA PHE A 71 1.05 23.81 8.89
C PHE A 71 2.00 24.44 9.91
N SER A 72 2.90 23.63 10.51
CA SER A 72 3.78 24.09 11.59
C SER A 72 5.05 24.79 11.09
N ARG A 73 5.57 24.43 9.91
CA ARG A 73 6.89 24.89 9.40
C ARG A 73 6.85 25.60 8.05
N GLY A 74 5.69 25.66 7.39
CA GLY A 74 5.52 26.33 6.11
C GLY A 74 6.42 25.76 5.01
N ALA A 75 7.16 26.63 4.33
CA ALA A 75 7.98 26.29 3.16
C ALA A 75 9.09 25.26 3.44
N ALA A 76 9.55 25.12 4.69
CA ALA A 76 10.53 24.10 5.05
C ALA A 76 10.03 22.68 4.74
N SER A 77 8.71 22.48 4.67
CA SER A 77 8.07 21.19 4.36
C SER A 77 8.15 20.80 2.89
N TYR A 78 8.58 21.68 1.98
CA TYR A 78 8.73 21.35 0.56
C TYR A 78 9.80 20.30 0.27
N TYR A 79 10.69 19.99 1.22
CA TYR A 79 11.61 18.85 1.09
C TYR A 79 10.89 17.51 0.88
N VAL A 80 9.60 17.41 1.26
CA VAL A 80 8.75 16.26 0.97
C VAL A 80 8.67 15.97 -0.52
N LEU A 81 8.57 16.99 -1.36
CA LEU A 81 8.55 16.81 -2.82
C LEU A 81 9.88 16.22 -3.32
N GLY A 82 10.99 16.71 -2.75
CA GLY A 82 12.32 16.25 -3.09
C GLY A 82 12.54 14.77 -2.76
N TYR A 83 12.29 14.36 -1.51
CA TYR A 83 12.50 12.95 -1.17
C TYR A 83 11.42 12.04 -1.76
N CYS A 84 10.19 12.49 -2.02
CA CYS A 84 9.20 11.65 -2.73
C CYS A 84 9.60 11.39 -4.19
N ALA A 85 10.18 12.38 -4.87
CA ALA A 85 10.69 12.20 -6.24
C ALA A 85 11.89 11.24 -6.28
N LEU A 86 12.78 11.33 -5.28
CA LEU A 86 13.99 10.51 -5.21
C LEU A 86 13.77 9.16 -4.51
N GLY A 87 12.71 9.00 -3.72
CA GLY A 87 12.48 7.86 -2.84
C GLY A 87 12.27 6.54 -3.57
N LEU A 88 11.83 6.59 -4.83
CA LEU A 88 11.70 5.41 -5.70
C LEU A 88 12.99 5.09 -6.46
N LEU A 89 14.02 5.95 -6.45
CA LEU A 89 15.28 5.69 -7.17
C LEU A 89 15.99 4.40 -6.72
N PRO A 90 16.09 4.08 -5.41
CA PRO A 90 16.67 2.82 -4.99
C PRO A 90 15.94 1.60 -5.58
N TRP A 91 14.63 1.71 -5.80
CA TRP A 91 13.84 0.63 -6.37
C TRP A 91 14.17 0.35 -7.84
N TYR A 92 14.54 1.36 -8.63
CA TYR A 92 15.01 1.15 -10.01
C TYR A 92 16.33 0.37 -10.09
N VAL A 93 17.14 0.40 -9.02
CA VAL A 93 18.43 -0.32 -8.96
C VAL A 93 18.28 -1.68 -8.29
N ILE A 94 17.52 -1.75 -7.19
CA ILE A 94 17.36 -2.95 -6.38
C ILE A 94 16.27 -3.85 -6.95
N GLY A 95 15.16 -3.29 -7.43
CA GLY A 95 13.99 -4.01 -7.94
C GLY A 95 14.30 -5.03 -9.04
N PRO A 96 15.06 -4.66 -10.10
CA PRO A 96 15.46 -5.63 -11.12
C PRO A 96 16.36 -6.75 -10.58
N LYS A 97 17.21 -6.44 -9.58
CA LYS A 97 18.09 -7.43 -8.95
C LYS A 97 17.29 -8.40 -8.09
N THR A 98 16.38 -7.91 -7.26
CA THR A 98 15.50 -8.75 -6.45
C THR A 98 14.58 -9.59 -7.32
N SER A 99 14.05 -9.05 -8.42
CA SER A 99 13.23 -9.80 -9.38
C SER A 99 13.98 -10.99 -9.99
N ARG A 100 15.23 -10.80 -10.44
CA ARG A 100 16.08 -11.90 -10.95
C ARG A 100 16.40 -12.96 -9.89
N ILE A 101 16.65 -12.54 -8.65
CA ILE A 101 16.90 -13.47 -7.55
C ILE A 101 15.65 -14.29 -7.24
N GLY A 102 14.46 -13.66 -7.24
CA GLY A 102 13.18 -14.34 -7.08
C GLY A 102 12.95 -15.36 -8.17
N GLU A 103 13.16 -14.99 -9.43
CA GLU A 103 13.07 -15.91 -10.58
C GLU A 103 14.00 -17.13 -10.43
N LYS A 104 15.25 -16.92 -9.97
CA LYS A 104 16.21 -18.01 -9.78
C LYS A 104 15.81 -19.00 -8.68
N HIS A 105 15.15 -18.55 -7.62
CA HIS A 105 14.79 -19.38 -6.47
C HIS A 105 13.32 -19.81 -6.47
N SER A 106 12.60 -19.55 -7.57
CA SER A 106 11.15 -19.74 -7.66
C SER A 106 10.40 -19.06 -6.50
N LEU A 107 10.87 -17.87 -6.12
CA LEU A 107 10.32 -17.01 -5.07
C LEU A 107 9.65 -15.76 -5.62
#